data_AF-A0A7S1NV77-F1
#
_entry.id   AF-A0A7S1NV77-F1
#
_cell.length_a   1.000
_cell.length_b   1.000
_cell.length_c   1.000
_cell.angle_alpha   90.00
_cell.angle_beta   90.00
_cell.angle_gamma   90.00
#
_symmetry.space_group_name_H-M   'P 1'
#
loop_
_entity.id
_entity.type
_entity.pdbx_description
1 polymer ?
#
loop_
_entity_poly.entity_id
_entity_poly.type
_entity_poly.pdbx_seq_one_letter_code
_entity_poly.pdbx_strand_id
1 'polypeptide(L)'
;AVLVMAFAVLVLGLDRGGGPCTSDHDCHLSGTCTAGRCVCEAAWTAANCSVLDLLPTARYYHYRNSSGATSWGGSSIFVDGLWHMFVSQMAPGRNLNAW
;
A
#
# COMPACT_ATOMS: atom_id res chain seq x y z
N ALA A 1 11.58 42.13 23.89
CA ALA A 1 11.13 41.71 22.55
C ALA A 1 11.81 40.38 22.22
N VAL A 2 11.15 39.26 22.53
CA VAL A 2 11.67 37.93 22.24
C VAL A 2 11.15 37.56 20.85
N LEU A 3 12.06 37.56 19.89
CA LEU A 3 11.79 37.22 18.50
C LEU A 3 11.33 35.75 18.46
N VAL A 4 10.03 35.51 18.26
CA VAL A 4 9.50 34.19 17.95
C VAL A 4 10.02 33.84 16.56
N MET A 5 11.18 33.19 16.51
CA MET A 5 11.67 32.55 15.31
C MET A 5 10.66 31.47 14.94
N ALA A 6 9.79 31.79 13.99
CA ALA A 6 8.99 30.81 13.29
C ALA A 6 9.97 29.86 12.58
N PHE A 7 10.36 28.78 13.26
CA PHE A 7 10.80 27.58 12.59
C PHE A 7 9.57 27.08 11.82
N ALA A 8 9.41 27.60 10.60
CA ALA A 8 8.72 26.86 9.57
C ALA A 8 9.53 25.57 9.41
N VAL A 9 9.10 24.53 10.13
CA VAL A 9 9.47 23.17 9.77
C VAL A 9 8.90 23.03 8.36
N LEU A 10 9.75 23.27 7.37
CA LEU A 10 9.48 22.87 6.01
C LEU A 10 9.45 21.34 6.11
N VAL A 11 8.26 20.81 6.40
CA VAL A 11 7.95 19.42 6.13
C VAL A 11 7.98 19.39 4.61
N LEU A 12 9.18 19.26 4.05
CA LEU A 12 9.37 18.61 2.76
C LEU A 12 8.87 17.21 3.02
N GLY A 13 7.54 17.05 3.00
CA GLY A 13 6.94 15.77 2.78
C GLY A 13 7.67 15.25 1.57
N LEU A 14 8.36 14.13 1.72
CA LEU A 14 8.69 13.36 0.55
C LEU A 14 7.33 13.06 -0.07
N ASP A 15 6.96 13.86 -1.07
CA ASP A 15 5.79 13.62 -1.89
C ASP A 15 6.06 12.28 -2.57
N ARG A 16 5.65 11.21 -1.90
CA ARG A 16 5.61 9.87 -2.48
C ARG A 16 4.68 9.99 -3.66
N GLY A 17 5.14 9.67 -4.87
CA GLY A 17 4.39 9.96 -6.10
C GLY A 17 5.15 10.85 -7.08
N GLY A 18 4.43 11.82 -7.64
CA GLY A 18 4.96 12.81 -8.58
C GLY A 18 4.71 12.52 -10.07
N GLY A 19 4.08 11.38 -10.39
CA GLY A 19 3.65 11.05 -11.75
C GLY A 19 2.50 11.96 -12.21
N PRO A 20 2.38 12.22 -13.53
CA PRO A 20 1.30 13.05 -14.06
C PRO A 20 -0.05 12.34 -13.89
N CYS A 21 -1.09 13.12 -13.62
CA CYS A 21 -2.46 12.60 -13.48
C CYS A 21 -3.50 13.61 -13.94
N THR A 22 -4.68 13.10 -14.24
CA THR A 22 -5.90 13.87 -14.53
C THR A 22 -7.00 13.62 -13.49
N SER A 23 -6.95 12.47 -12.81
CA SER A 23 -7.85 12.11 -11.72
C SER A 23 -7.16 11.21 -10.70
N ASP A 24 -7.77 11.02 -9.52
CA ASP A 24 -7.27 10.11 -8.48
C ASP A 24 -7.13 8.66 -8.97
N HIS A 25 -7.86 8.30 -10.04
CA HIS A 25 -7.79 6.98 -10.67
C HIS A 25 -6.42 6.72 -11.29
N ASP A 26 -5.75 7.75 -11.83
CA ASP A 26 -4.39 7.65 -12.36
C ASP A 26 -3.37 7.39 -11.23
N CYS A 27 -3.74 7.76 -10.00
CA CYS A 27 -2.99 7.51 -8.77
C CYS A 27 -3.45 6.21 -8.05
N HIS A 28 -4.08 5.29 -8.78
CA HIS A 28 -4.54 3.98 -8.29
C HIS A 28 -5.51 4.06 -7.10
N LEU A 29 -6.16 5.21 -6.87
CA LEU A 29 -6.97 5.47 -5.67
C LEU A 29 -6.19 5.30 -4.34
N SER A 30 -4.87 5.25 -4.44
CA SER A 30 -3.91 5.16 -3.34
C SER A 30 -3.21 6.51 -3.08
N GLY A 31 -3.78 7.57 -3.64
CA GLY A 31 -3.31 8.93 -3.59
C GLY A 31 -4.31 9.86 -4.26
N THR A 32 -4.03 11.16 -4.15
CA THR A 32 -4.86 12.21 -4.76
C THR A 32 -4.13 12.85 -5.92
N CYS A 33 -4.87 13.22 -6.97
CA CYS A 33 -4.34 13.99 -8.08
C CYS A 33 -4.42 15.47 -7.77
N THR A 34 -3.32 16.05 -7.30
CA THR A 34 -3.24 17.47 -6.93
C THR A 34 -2.34 18.20 -7.91
N ALA A 35 -2.87 19.27 -8.52
CA ALA A 35 -2.14 20.08 -9.51
C ALA A 35 -1.52 19.27 -10.66
N GLY A 36 -2.22 18.23 -11.13
CA GLY A 36 -1.78 17.37 -12.22
C GLY A 36 -0.68 16.37 -11.85
N ARG A 37 -0.43 16.17 -10.54
CA ARG A 37 0.54 15.20 -10.03
C ARG A 37 -0.04 14.34 -8.91
N CYS A 38 0.36 13.07 -8.87
CA CYS A 38 -0.02 12.17 -7.79
C CYS A 38 0.70 12.53 -6.49
N VAL A 39 -0.09 12.71 -5.42
CA VAL A 39 0.36 12.78 -4.03
C VAL A 39 -0.13 11.51 -3.34
N CYS A 40 0.77 10.58 -3.07
CA CYS A 40 0.42 9.28 -2.51
C CYS A 40 0.10 9.36 -1.01
N GLU A 41 -0.84 8.53 -0.59
CA GLU A 41 -1.09 8.25 0.82
C GLU A 41 0.15 7.61 1.47
N ALA A 42 0.31 7.77 2.78
CA ALA A 42 1.56 7.41 3.48
C ALA A 42 2.01 5.94 3.32
N ALA A 43 1.07 5.02 3.07
CA ALA A 43 1.34 3.60 2.86
C ALA A 43 1.77 3.24 1.42
N TRP A 44 1.82 4.23 0.51
CA TRP A 44 1.99 4.01 -0.93
C TRP A 44 3.10 4.89 -1.52
N THR A 45 3.71 4.38 -2.58
CA THR A 45 4.86 4.97 -3.28
C THR A 45 4.81 4.64 -4.77
N ALA A 46 5.90 4.91 -5.48
CA ALA A 46 6.02 4.98 -6.94
C ALA A 46 5.27 6.18 -7.54
N ALA A 47 5.59 6.52 -8.79
CA ALA A 47 5.10 7.73 -9.45
C ALA A 47 3.57 7.89 -9.41
N ASN A 48 2.84 6.78 -9.44
CA ASN A 48 1.38 6.73 -9.49
C ASN A 48 0.75 5.99 -8.30
N CYS A 49 1.45 5.89 -7.17
CA CYS A 49 0.94 5.27 -5.93
C CYS A 49 0.56 3.79 -6.04
N SER A 50 1.13 3.07 -7.01
CA SER A 50 0.82 1.67 -7.29
C SER A 50 1.58 0.66 -6.41
N VAL A 51 2.52 1.13 -5.59
CA VAL A 51 3.42 0.26 -4.81
C VAL A 51 3.24 0.55 -3.32
N LEU A 52 3.15 -0.48 -2.49
CA LEU A 52 3.17 -0.31 -1.03
C LEU A 52 4.56 0.13 -0.56
N ASP A 53 4.62 1.16 0.29
CA ASP A 53 5.85 1.65 0.91
C ASP A 53 6.26 0.75 2.09
N LEU A 54 6.73 -0.45 1.78
CA LEU A 54 7.17 -1.43 2.78
C LEU A 54 8.68 -1.34 2.99
N LEU A 55 9.11 -1.55 4.23
CA LEU A 55 10.50 -1.88 4.51
C LEU A 55 10.92 -3.14 3.73
N PRO A 56 12.22 -3.32 3.44
CA PRO A 56 12.72 -4.53 2.81
C PRO A 56 12.19 -5.78 3.52
N THR A 57 11.39 -6.56 2.81
CA THR A 57 10.83 -7.82 3.30
C THR A 57 11.31 -8.95 2.42
N ALA A 58 11.49 -10.13 3.02
CA ALA A 58 11.87 -11.29 2.25
C ALA A 58 10.68 -11.81 1.43
N ARG A 59 10.90 -12.05 0.14
CA ARG A 59 9.82 -12.47 -0.79
C ARG A 59 9.20 -13.84 -0.48
N TYR A 60 9.66 -14.58 0.53
CA TYR A 60 9.09 -15.87 0.90
C TYR A 60 7.93 -15.77 1.91
N TYR A 61 7.69 -14.60 2.52
CA TYR A 61 6.62 -14.40 3.50
C TYR A 61 5.21 -14.25 2.90
N HIS A 62 5.04 -14.40 1.59
CA HIS A 62 3.69 -14.40 1.00
C HIS A 62 3.00 -15.74 1.21
N TYR A 63 1.67 -15.71 1.25
CA TYR A 63 0.86 -16.92 1.28
C TYR A 63 1.17 -17.81 0.06
N ARG A 64 1.75 -18.98 0.33
CA ARG A 64 2.01 -20.04 -0.65
C ARG A 64 1.28 -21.29 -0.21
N ASN A 65 0.32 -21.74 -1.00
CA ASN A 65 -0.37 -22.99 -0.77
C ASN A 65 0.09 -24.04 -1.80
N SER A 66 0.61 -25.17 -1.33
CA SER A 66 1.03 -26.30 -2.16
C SER A 66 -0.15 -27.03 -2.82
N SER A 67 -1.37 -26.86 -2.32
CA SER A 67 -2.57 -27.45 -2.92
C SER A 67 -3.01 -26.76 -4.22
N GLY A 68 -2.36 -25.65 -4.60
CA GLY A 68 -2.72 -24.85 -5.78
C GLY A 68 -4.06 -24.10 -5.65
N ALA A 69 -4.64 -24.05 -4.45
CA ALA A 69 -5.88 -23.35 -4.25
C ALA A 69 -5.67 -21.83 -4.24
N THR A 70 -6.57 -21.14 -4.91
CA THR A 70 -6.66 -19.69 -4.90
C THR A 70 -7.30 -19.22 -3.58
N SER A 71 -7.08 -17.96 -3.22
CA SER A 71 -7.66 -17.35 -2.03
C SER A 71 -8.12 -15.94 -2.29
N TRP A 72 -9.15 -15.49 -1.57
CA TRP A 72 -9.57 -14.09 -1.57
C TRP A 72 -9.95 -13.67 -0.16
N GLY A 73 -9.23 -12.68 0.37
CA GLY A 73 -9.39 -12.22 1.74
C GLY A 73 -8.62 -13.07 2.76
N GLY A 74 -8.46 -12.48 3.94
CA GLY A 74 -7.71 -13.03 5.05
C GLY A 74 -7.45 -11.98 6.11
N SER A 75 -6.85 -12.40 7.21
CA SER A 75 -6.42 -11.51 8.28
C SER A 75 -5.12 -12.01 8.89
N SER A 76 -4.35 -11.09 9.47
CA SER A 76 -3.14 -11.41 10.20
C SER A 76 -3.34 -11.06 11.66
N ILE A 77 -3.06 -12.00 12.56
CA ILE A 77 -3.10 -11.79 14.01
C ILE A 77 -1.71 -12.01 14.61
N PHE A 78 -1.39 -11.30 15.68
CA PHE A 78 -0.12 -11.41 16.37
C PHE A 78 -0.32 -12.14 17.71
N VAL A 79 0.31 -13.29 17.86
CA VAL A 79 0.20 -14.16 19.05
C VAL A 79 1.59 -14.67 19.39
N ASP A 80 1.98 -14.60 20.67
CA ASP A 80 3.25 -15.13 21.20
C ASP A 80 4.51 -14.73 20.41
N GLY A 81 4.56 -13.48 19.93
CA GLY A 81 5.71 -12.97 19.18
C GLY A 81 5.71 -13.33 17.69
N LEU A 82 4.68 -13.99 17.18
CA LEU A 82 4.57 -14.46 15.81
C LEU A 82 3.32 -13.92 15.11
N TRP A 83 3.49 -13.48 13.86
CA TRP A 83 2.38 -13.15 12.98
C TRP A 83 1.81 -14.41 12.35
N HIS A 84 0.53 -14.68 12.58
CA HIS A 84 -0.23 -15.77 11.98
C HIS A 84 -1.19 -15.21 10.93
N MET A 85 -1.03 -15.61 9.67
CA MET A 85 -1.94 -15.26 8.59
C MET A 85 -3.02 -16.33 8.42
N PHE A 86 -4.28 -15.94 8.50
CA PHE A 86 -5.45 -16.76 8.21
C PHE A 86 -6.01 -16.34 6.85
N VAL A 87 -6.16 -17.29 5.94
CA VAL A 87 -6.52 -17.01 4.54
C VAL A 87 -7.81 -17.71 4.18
N SER A 88 -8.72 -17.00 3.51
CA SER A 88 -9.95 -17.59 2.98
C SER A 88 -9.65 -18.27 1.65
N GLN A 89 -9.57 -19.60 1.68
CA GLN A 89 -9.34 -20.42 0.50
C GLN A 89 -10.62 -20.50 -0.34
N MET A 90 -10.52 -20.27 -1.64
CA MET A 90 -11.60 -20.51 -2.58
C MET A 90 -11.68 -22.01 -2.92
N ALA A 91 -12.88 -22.49 -3.26
CA ALA A 91 -13.08 -23.88 -3.68
C ALA A 91 -12.13 -24.25 -4.85
N PRO A 92 -11.65 -25.50 -4.93
CA PRO A 92 -10.71 -25.92 -5.97
C PRO A 92 -11.17 -25.52 -7.37
N GLY A 93 -10.27 -24.93 -8.16
CA GLY A 93 -10.55 -24.48 -9.52
C GLY A 93 -11.38 -23.19 -9.65
N ARG A 94 -11.80 -22.56 -8.55
CA ARG A 94 -12.47 -21.25 -8.58
C ARG A 94 -11.46 -20.10 -8.52
N ASN A 95 -11.82 -18.96 -9.09
CA ASN A 95 -11.03 -17.74 -9.06
C ASN A 95 -11.97 -16.53 -9.26
N LEU A 96 -11.40 -15.34 -9.17
CA LEU A 96 -12.13 -14.06 -9.27
C LEU A 96 -12.49 -13.65 -10.70
N ASN A 97 -12.24 -14.50 -11.70
CA ASN A 97 -12.74 -14.27 -13.05
C ASN A 97 -14.10 -14.97 -13.29
N ALA A 98 -14.67 -15.61 -12.25
CA ALA A 98 -15.90 -16.39 -12.33
C ALA A 98 -17.02 -15.86 -11.40
N TRP A 99 -17.08 -14.54 -11.19
CA TRP A 99 -18.18 -13.87 -10.48
C TRP A 99 -19.49 -13.96 -11.25
#